data_AF-A0A7W6TRV3-F1
#
_entry.id   AF-A0A7W6TRV3-F1
#
_cell.length_a   1.000
_cell.length_b   1.000
_cell.length_c   1.000
_cell.angle_alpha   90.00
_cell.angle_beta   90.00
_cell.angle_gamma   90.00
#
_symmetry.space_group_name_H-M   'P 1'
#
loop_
_entity.id
_entity.type
_entity.pdbx_description
1 polymer ?
#
loop_
_entity_poly.entity_id
_entity_poly.type
_entity_poly.pdbx_seq_one_letter_code
_entity_poly.pdbx_strand_id
1 'polypeptide(L)'
;MLNPATGEPVGTHAYADREDLEQALEAAARGFKAWRQVSAYDRGKILRKAADLLRSRADEIARTMTIEQGKPLAEAKGETLGAADTIGSPRRVSAPTAASFRPAPTA
;
A
#
# COMPACT_ATOMS: atom_id res chain seq x y z
N MET A 1 -3.15 17.23 -9.48
CA MET A 1 -3.48 16.09 -10.35
C MET A 1 -4.71 16.44 -11.18
N LEU A 2 -4.67 16.16 -12.48
CA LEU A 2 -5.77 16.41 -13.41
C LEU A 2 -6.36 15.07 -13.86
N ASN A 3 -7.67 15.04 -14.10
CA ASN A 3 -8.34 13.91 -14.70
C ASN A 3 -7.89 13.78 -16.17
N PRO A 4 -7.32 12.65 -16.60
CA PRO A 4 -6.80 12.49 -17.96
C PRO A 4 -7.89 12.51 -19.05
N ALA A 5 -9.14 12.20 -18.70
CA ALA A 5 -10.26 12.20 -19.65
C ALA A 5 -10.89 13.58 -19.86
N THR A 6 -10.89 14.44 -18.83
CA THR A 6 -11.57 15.77 -18.89
C THR A 6 -10.63 16.96 -18.77
N GLY A 7 -9.41 16.77 -18.25
CA GLY A 7 -8.48 17.85 -17.91
C GLY A 7 -8.81 18.59 -16.61
N GLU A 8 -9.88 18.22 -15.92
CA GLU A 8 -10.31 18.90 -14.69
C GLU A 8 -9.45 18.52 -13.48
N PRO A 9 -9.24 19.44 -12.51
CA PRO A 9 -8.50 19.14 -11.30
C PRO A 9 -9.25 18.16 -10.40
N VAL A 10 -8.57 17.07 -10.02
CA VAL A 10 -9.09 16.04 -9.09
C VAL A 10 -8.66 16.34 -7.65
N GLY A 11 -7.45 16.87 -7.48
CA GLY A 11 -6.90 17.19 -6.17
C GLY A 11 -5.42 17.60 -6.22
N THR A 12 -4.90 17.97 -5.06
CA THR A 12 -3.49 18.31 -4.84
C THR A 12 -2.86 17.32 -3.87
N HIS A 13 -1.57 17.05 -4.05
CA HIS A 13 -0.80 16.22 -3.13
C HIS A 13 0.38 17.03 -2.60
N ALA A 14 0.75 16.78 -1.35
CA ALA A 14 1.97 17.34 -0.79
C ALA A 14 3.19 16.69 -1.46
N TYR A 15 4.23 17.49 -1.68
CA TYR A 15 5.54 16.98 -2.05
C TYR A 15 6.34 16.83 -0.78
N ALA A 16 6.77 15.60 -0.48
CA ALA A 16 7.63 15.34 0.66
C ALA A 16 9.00 16.00 0.47
N ASP A 17 9.50 16.64 1.51
CA ASP A 17 10.85 17.21 1.56
C ASP A 17 11.85 16.26 2.24
N ARG A 18 13.07 16.74 2.50
CA ARG A 18 14.12 15.92 3.11
C ARG A 18 13.76 15.57 4.55
N GLU A 19 13.20 16.53 5.27
CA GLU A 19 12.83 16.43 6.66
C GLU A 19 11.70 15.40 6.86
N ASP A 20 10.72 15.36 5.95
CA ASP A 20 9.68 14.33 5.92
C ASP A 20 10.28 12.92 5.77
N LEU A 21 11.29 12.77 4.91
CA LEU A 21 11.95 11.49 4.68
C LEU A 21 12.76 11.04 5.91
N GLU A 22 13.46 11.95 6.57
CA GLU A 22 14.18 11.67 7.82
C GLU A 22 13.20 11.19 8.91
N GLN A 23 12.08 11.89 9.08
CA GLN A 23 11.03 11.51 10.02
C GLN A 23 10.44 10.13 9.70
N ALA A 24 10.18 9.83 8.42
CA ALA A 24 9.67 8.54 7.98
C ALA A 24 10.66 7.39 8.25
N LEU A 25 11.96 7.61 8.03
CA LEU A 25 13.02 6.63 8.30
C LEU A 25 13.13 6.33 9.79
N GLU A 26 13.13 7.37 10.63
CA GLU A 26 13.17 7.18 12.08
C GLU A 26 11.94 6.44 12.60
N ALA A 27 10.75 6.81 12.11
CA ALA A 27 9.49 6.14 12.46
C ALA A 27 9.51 4.67 12.05
N ALA A 28 10.00 4.36 10.85
CA ALA A 28 10.16 2.98 10.38
C ALA A 28 11.16 2.20 11.25
N ALA A 29 12.30 2.80 11.61
CA ALA A 29 13.30 2.16 12.47
C ALA A 29 12.76 1.85 13.88
N ARG A 30 12.01 2.79 14.49
CA ARG A 30 11.34 2.57 15.77
C ARG A 30 10.25 1.51 15.65
N GLY A 31 9.40 1.61 14.62
CA GLY A 31 8.31 0.66 14.34
C GLY A 31 8.82 -0.77 14.13
N PHE A 32 9.93 -0.94 13.41
CA PHE A 32 10.53 -2.25 13.16
C PHE A 32 10.92 -2.99 14.44
N LYS A 33 11.45 -2.28 15.46
CA LYS A 33 11.83 -2.90 16.74
C LYS A 33 10.64 -3.58 17.43
N ALA A 34 9.45 -2.99 17.34
CA ALA A 34 8.22 -3.57 17.86
C ALA A 34 7.63 -4.61 16.88
N TRP A 35 7.52 -4.25 15.60
CA TRP A 35 6.87 -5.07 14.57
C TRP A 35 7.55 -6.41 14.33
N ARG A 36 8.88 -6.48 14.46
CA ARG A 36 9.63 -7.74 14.31
C ARG A 36 9.27 -8.80 15.36
N GLN A 37 8.71 -8.39 16.50
CA GLN A 37 8.26 -9.29 17.58
C GLN A 37 6.83 -9.80 17.36
N VAL A 38 6.08 -9.20 16.43
CA VAL A 38 4.72 -9.63 16.11
C VAL A 38 4.78 -10.93 15.33
N SER A 39 4.03 -11.95 15.76
CA SER A 39 4.02 -13.27 15.14
C SER A 39 3.56 -13.20 13.67
N ALA A 40 4.02 -14.12 12.82
CA ALA A 40 3.54 -14.20 11.43
C ALA A 40 2.02 -14.38 11.36
N TYR A 41 1.43 -15.09 12.33
CA TYR A 41 -0.01 -15.29 12.43
C TYR A 41 -0.76 -13.97 12.67
N ASP A 42 -0.31 -13.16 13.63
CA ASP A 42 -0.96 -11.88 13.96
C ASP A 42 -0.75 -10.84 12.85
N ARG A 43 0.41 -10.83 12.19
CA ARG A 43 0.60 -10.04 10.95
C ARG A 43 -0.38 -10.48 9.86
N GLY A 44 -0.63 -11.79 9.76
CA GLY A 44 -1.62 -12.38 8.85
C GLY A 44 -3.05 -11.91 9.10
N LYS A 45 -3.46 -11.76 10.36
CA LYS A 45 -4.78 -11.21 10.70
C LYS A 45 -4.94 -9.77 10.18
N ILE A 46 -3.91 -8.95 10.33
CA ILE A 46 -3.91 -7.56 9.85
C ILE A 46 -4.03 -7.51 8.33
N LEU A 47 -3.23 -8.31 7.61
CA LEU A 47 -3.29 -8.38 6.15
C LEU A 47 -4.65 -8.91 5.64
N ARG A 48 -5.23 -9.90 6.33
CA ARG A 48 -6.57 -10.42 5.97
C ARG A 48 -7.64 -9.36 6.16
N LYS A 49 -7.62 -8.64 7.28
CA LYS A 49 -8.53 -7.51 7.52
C LYS A 49 -8.36 -6.42 6.45
N ALA A 50 -7.14 -6.10 6.04
CA ALA A 50 -6.89 -5.14 4.96
C ALA A 50 -7.49 -5.61 3.62
N ALA A 51 -7.32 -6.89 3.27
CA ALA A 51 -7.94 -7.47 2.08
C ALA A 51 -9.48 -7.41 2.12
N ASP A 52 -10.08 -7.69 3.28
CA ASP A 52 -11.54 -7.63 3.44
C ASP A 52 -12.05 -6.19 3.30
N LEU A 53 -11.31 -5.21 3.85
CA LEU A 53 -11.62 -3.79 3.68
C LEU A 53 -11.53 -3.37 2.20
N LEU A 54 -10.49 -3.80 1.48
CA LEU A 54 -10.36 -3.53 0.04
C LEU A 54 -11.54 -4.11 -0.76
N ARG A 55 -11.96 -5.35 -0.47
CA ARG A 55 -13.14 -5.96 -1.12
C ARG A 55 -14.40 -5.18 -0.83
N SER A 56 -14.62 -4.80 0.44
CA SER A 56 -15.82 -4.05 0.85
C SER A 56 -15.91 -2.66 0.22
N ARG A 57 -14.77 -2.06 -0.15
CA ARG A 57 -14.68 -0.72 -0.74
C ARG A 57 -14.31 -0.75 -2.23
N ALA A 58 -14.37 -1.91 -2.88
CA ALA A 58 -13.84 -2.08 -4.22
C ALA A 58 -14.48 -1.12 -5.23
N ASP A 59 -15.78 -0.85 -5.12
CA ASP A 59 -16.48 0.07 -6.01
C ASP A 59 -16.07 1.54 -5.81
N GLU A 60 -15.81 1.95 -4.58
CA GLU A 60 -15.35 3.30 -4.26
C GLU A 60 -13.94 3.53 -4.78
N ILE A 61 -13.02 2.61 -4.46
CA ILE A 61 -11.62 2.66 -4.89
C ILE A 61 -11.53 2.62 -6.42
N ALA A 62 -12.32 1.77 -7.08
CA ALA A 62 -12.34 1.68 -8.53
C ALA A 62 -12.77 2.99 -9.20
N ARG A 63 -13.76 3.70 -8.63
CA ARG A 63 -14.17 5.02 -9.14
C ARG A 63 -13.05 6.04 -9.02
N THR A 64 -12.38 6.08 -7.87
CA THR A 64 -11.21 6.96 -7.67
C THR A 64 -10.13 6.64 -8.69
N MET A 65 -9.75 5.37 -8.85
CA MET A 65 -8.74 4.97 -9.84
C MET A 65 -9.11 5.35 -11.28
N THR A 66 -10.40 5.24 -11.66
CA THR A 66 -10.87 5.70 -12.98
C THR A 66 -10.71 7.20 -13.14
N ILE A 67 -11.02 8.00 -12.12
CA ILE A 67 -10.89 9.46 -12.17
C ILE A 67 -9.41 9.88 -12.24
N GLU A 68 -8.55 9.21 -11.47
CA GLU A 68 -7.13 9.57 -11.36
C GLU A 68 -6.29 9.08 -12.55
N GLN A 69 -6.59 7.88 -13.07
CA GLN A 69 -5.76 7.20 -14.08
C GLN A 69 -6.44 7.09 -15.44
N GLY A 70 -7.75 7.37 -15.55
CA GLY A 70 -8.50 7.29 -16.81
C GLY A 70 -8.87 5.88 -17.25
N LYS A 71 -8.62 4.86 -16.43
CA LYS A 71 -8.90 3.46 -16.80
C LYS A 71 -10.39 3.12 -16.72
N PRO A 72 -10.90 2.18 -17.55
CA PRO A 72 -12.28 1.72 -17.46
C PRO A 72 -12.61 1.18 -16.06
N LEU A 73 -13.83 1.46 -15.57
CA LEU A 73 -14.26 1.10 -14.21
C LEU A 73 -14.14 -0.40 -13.93
N ALA A 74 -14.45 -1.24 -14.92
CA ALA A 74 -14.34 -2.69 -14.79
C ALA A 74 -12.89 -3.14 -14.56
N GLU A 75 -11.93 -2.51 -15.25
CA GLU A 75 -10.50 -2.78 -15.09
C GLU A 75 -10.01 -2.30 -13.71
N ALA A 76 -10.38 -1.08 -13.31
CA ALA A 76 -10.07 -0.55 -11.98
C ALA A 76 -10.58 -1.45 -10.84
N LYS A 77 -11.81 -1.97 -10.98
CA LYS A 77 -12.40 -2.89 -10.01
C LYS A 77 -11.66 -4.23 -10.00
N GLY A 78 -11.31 -4.75 -11.17
CA GLY A 78 -10.51 -5.97 -11.30
C GLY A 78 -9.15 -5.85 -10.59
N GLU A 79 -8.45 -4.72 -10.80
CA GLU A 79 -7.17 -4.44 -10.15
C GLU A 79 -7.29 -4.32 -8.63
N THR A 80 -8.34 -3.62 -8.14
CA THR A 80 -8.60 -3.48 -6.71
C THR A 80 -8.84 -4.85 -6.04
N LEU A 81 -9.63 -5.71 -6.68
CA LEU A 81 -9.89 -7.07 -6.18
C LEU A 81 -8.63 -7.95 -6.26
N GLY A 82 -7.85 -7.85 -7.33
CA GLY A 82 -6.57 -8.55 -7.47
C GLY A 82 -5.54 -8.14 -6.39
N ALA A 83 -5.53 -6.85 -6.00
CA ALA A 83 -4.73 -6.37 -4.88
C ALA A 83 -5.20 -6.99 -3.55
N ALA A 84 -6.51 -7.06 -3.32
CA ALA A 84 -7.07 -7.70 -2.13
C ALA A 84 -6.70 -9.19 -2.04
N ASP A 85 -6.72 -9.91 -3.17
CA ASP A 85 -6.31 -11.31 -3.22
C ASP A 85 -4.81 -11.48 -2.97
N THR A 86 -3.99 -10.59 -3.52
CA THR A 86 -2.54 -10.59 -3.30
C THR A 86 -2.19 -10.37 -1.82
N ILE A 87 -2.84 -9.39 -1.18
CA ILE A 87 -2.62 -9.05 0.24
C ILE A 87 -3.17 -10.14 1.15
N GLY A 88 -4.36 -10.68 0.85
CA GLY A 88 -5.01 -11.73 1.63
C GLY A 88 -4.43 -13.13 1.43
N SER A 89 -3.49 -13.31 0.49
CA SER A 89 -2.92 -14.61 0.18
C SER A 89 -2.04 -15.15 1.32
N PRO A 90 -2.33 -16.34 1.87
CA PRO A 90 -1.55 -16.94 2.96
C PRO A 90 -0.07 -17.14 2.59
N ARG A 91 0.23 -17.38 1.30
CA ARG A 91 1.60 -17.63 0.81
C ARG A 91 2.55 -16.46 1.03
N ARG A 92 2.05 -15.22 1.09
CA ARG A 92 2.88 -14.02 1.33
C ARG A 92 3.01 -13.65 2.80
N VAL A 93 2.09 -14.12 3.64
CA VAL A 93 2.06 -13.85 5.09
C VAL A 93 3.17 -14.61 5.84
N SER A 94 3.57 -15.77 5.33
CA SER A 94 4.47 -16.72 6.00
C SER A 94 5.95 -16.59 5.62
N ALA A 95 6.37 -15.55 4.90
CA ALA A 95 7.79 -15.38 4.55
C ALA A 95 8.65 -15.23 5.83
N PRO A 96 9.74 -16.00 5.97
CA PRO A 96 10.53 -16.02 7.20
C PRO A 96 11.15 -14.64 7.46
N THR A 97 10.97 -14.18 8.69
CA THR A 97 11.46 -12.90 9.19
C THR A 97 12.95 -13.01 9.54
N ALA A 98 13.84 -13.12 8.54
CA ALA A 98 15.27 -12.79 8.65
C ALA A 98 16.02 -13.22 7.38
N ALA A 99 16.33 -12.28 6.49
CA ALA A 99 17.54 -12.33 5.67
C ALA A 99 17.87 -10.91 5.19
N SER A 100 18.84 -10.29 5.87
CA SER A 100 19.68 -9.17 5.40
C SER A 100 19.01 -8.02 4.63
N PHE A 101 18.50 -7.02 5.36
CA PHE A 101 18.54 -5.66 4.85
C PHE A 101 20.01 -5.19 4.89
N ARG A 102 20.66 -5.12 3.72
CA ARG A 102 22.03 -4.62 3.57
C ARG A 102 21.91 -3.13 3.22
N PRO A 103 22.35 -2.19 4.09
CA PRO A 103 22.28 -0.78 3.75
C PRO A 103 23.18 -0.47 2.55
N ALA A 104 22.73 0.44 1.68
CA ALA A 104 23.50 0.89 0.52
C ALA A 104 24.82 1.53 0.96
N PRO A 105 25.93 1.30 0.24
CA PRO A 105 27.19 1.95 0.54
C PRO A 105 27.06 3.46 0.30
N THR A 106 27.33 4.25 1.33
CA THR A 106 27.56 5.69 1.22
C THR A 106 28.81 5.91 0.36
N ALA A 107 28.64 6.64 -0.75
CA ALA A 107 29.73 7.27 -1.48
C ALA A 107 30.02 8.65 -0.88
#